data_AF-A0A8H3RVV1-F1
#
_entry.id   AF-A0A8H3RVV1-F1
#
_cell.length_a   1.000
_cell.length_b   1.000
_cell.length_c   1.000
_cell.angle_alpha   90.00
_cell.angle_beta   90.00
_cell.angle_gamma   90.00
#
_symmetry.space_group_name_H-M   'P 1'
#
loop_
_entity.id
_entity.type
_entity.pdbx_description
1 polymer ?
#
loop_
_entity_poly.entity_id
_entity_poly.type
_entity_poly.pdbx_seq_one_letter_code
_entity_poly.pdbx_strand_id
1 'polypeptide(L)'
;MARERPSSSKMRATRTSKEDILMSIKPEHMSNIAAGRKNHEYRGYLLPSSVRRLWLYTTAPISRIEYVARISRGKTRGEVAEDGGIGNADFNAGRKVSKYAYEILELWKLREPISLASAISSGFLKGPPQKYCWAPVALLAKKSKKPLLKGEIDLDRTCLAIRRVQLGEVKYLISSRLWVRIVSREAGDLGSVGLYLEH
;
A
#
# COMPACT_ATOMS: atom_id res chain seq x y z
N MET A 1 -36.02 40.41 25.81
CA MET A 1 -34.63 39.86 25.74
C MET A 1 -34.65 38.60 24.87
N ALA A 2 -34.32 38.72 23.59
CA ALA A 2 -34.20 37.56 22.70
C ALA A 2 -32.82 36.94 22.90
N ARG A 3 -32.77 35.63 23.21
CA ARG A 3 -31.52 34.88 23.35
C ARG A 3 -30.97 34.61 21.95
N GLU A 4 -29.80 35.16 21.65
CA GLU A 4 -29.05 34.79 20.45
C GLU A 4 -28.64 33.31 20.53
N ARG A 5 -28.96 32.56 19.49
CA ARG A 5 -28.49 31.18 19.29
C ARG A 5 -27.04 31.24 18.82
N PRO A 6 -26.11 30.48 19.42
CA PRO A 6 -24.72 30.50 18.98
C PRO A 6 -24.64 30.00 17.53
N SER A 7 -24.16 30.90 16.67
CA SER A 7 -23.84 30.69 15.26
C SER A 7 -22.94 29.46 15.13
N SER A 8 -23.42 28.46 14.39
CA SER A 8 -22.64 27.28 14.05
C SER A 8 -21.38 27.73 13.31
N SER A 9 -20.21 27.45 13.89
CA SER A 9 -18.95 27.65 13.20
C SER A 9 -19.01 26.86 11.89
N LYS A 10 -19.19 27.56 10.77
CA LYS A 10 -19.08 26.98 9.44
C LYS A 10 -17.73 26.28 9.37
N MET A 11 -17.73 24.94 9.41
CA MET A 11 -16.57 24.13 9.11
C MET A 11 -16.05 24.59 7.75
N ARG A 12 -14.90 25.26 7.76
CA ARG A 12 -14.19 25.69 6.56
C ARG A 12 -14.07 24.48 5.64
N ALA A 13 -14.71 24.53 4.46
CA ALA A 13 -14.76 23.40 3.55
C ALA A 13 -13.32 22.94 3.24
N THR A 14 -12.96 21.74 3.71
CA THR A 14 -11.61 21.23 3.53
C THR A 14 -11.36 21.02 2.04
N ARG A 15 -10.38 21.73 1.49
CA ARG A 15 -10.02 21.61 0.07
C ARG A 15 -9.54 20.18 -0.23
N THR A 16 -10.14 19.54 -1.22
CA THR A 16 -9.82 18.16 -1.62
C THR A 16 -8.93 18.10 -2.86
N SER A 17 -8.22 16.98 -3.03
CA SER A 17 -7.50 16.64 -4.26
C SER A 17 -8.47 16.34 -5.39
N LYS A 18 -8.01 16.53 -6.64
CA LYS A 18 -8.70 16.10 -7.86
C LYS A 18 -8.21 14.74 -8.39
N GLU A 19 -7.14 14.20 -7.80
CA GLU A 19 -6.46 12.98 -8.27
C GLU A 19 -6.30 11.90 -7.20
N ASP A 20 -6.45 12.25 -5.92
CA ASP A 20 -6.24 11.36 -4.79
C ASP A 20 -7.58 11.05 -4.13
N ILE A 21 -7.88 9.76 -3.95
CA ILE A 21 -9.04 9.31 -3.21
C ILE A 21 -8.63 8.43 -2.03
N LEU A 22 -9.42 8.45 -0.96
CA LEU A 22 -9.37 7.51 0.15
C LEU A 22 -10.35 6.38 -0.09
N MET A 23 -9.91 5.13 0.08
CA MET A 23 -10.79 3.97 -0.04
C MET A 23 -10.45 2.89 0.99
N SER A 24 -11.47 2.11 1.35
CA SER A 24 -11.30 0.97 2.24
C SER A 24 -10.79 -0.26 1.49
N ILE A 25 -9.88 -0.99 2.13
CA ILE A 25 -9.38 -2.28 1.66
C ILE A 25 -9.30 -3.28 2.83
N LYS A 26 -9.62 -4.55 2.56
CA LYS A 26 -9.52 -5.61 3.56
C LYS A 26 -8.05 -5.94 3.88
N PRO A 27 -7.72 -6.34 5.13
CA PRO A 27 -6.37 -6.75 5.52
C PRO A 27 -5.73 -7.77 4.58
N GLU A 28 -6.48 -8.80 4.18
CA GLU A 28 -5.99 -9.86 3.27
C GLU A 28 -5.53 -9.32 1.91
N HIS A 29 -6.29 -8.38 1.33
CA HIS A 29 -5.95 -7.77 0.05
C HIS A 29 -4.76 -6.83 0.20
N MET A 30 -4.72 -6.05 1.29
CA MET A 30 -3.59 -5.16 1.56
C MET A 30 -2.29 -5.94 1.77
N SER A 31 -2.34 -7.07 2.49
CA SER A 31 -1.20 -7.97 2.67
C SER A 31 -0.68 -8.50 1.33
N ASN A 32 -1.59 -8.97 0.46
CA ASN A 32 -1.22 -9.47 -0.86
C ASN A 32 -0.65 -8.37 -1.78
N ILE A 33 -1.17 -7.14 -1.69
CA ILE A 33 -0.64 -5.99 -2.44
C ILE A 33 0.75 -5.60 -1.94
N ALA A 34 0.93 -5.50 -0.62
CA ALA A 34 2.21 -5.15 -0.01
C ALA A 34 3.30 -6.20 -0.32
N ALA A 35 2.91 -7.48 -0.44
CA ALA A 35 3.80 -8.57 -0.83
C ALA A 35 3.99 -8.69 -2.36
N GLY A 36 3.42 -7.79 -3.18
CA GLY A 36 3.51 -7.84 -4.65
C GLY A 36 2.74 -8.99 -5.32
N ARG A 37 2.05 -9.84 -4.54
CA ARG A 37 1.27 -10.98 -5.06
C ARG A 37 -0.04 -10.54 -5.72
N LYS A 38 -0.62 -9.43 -5.29
CA LYS A 38 -1.80 -8.81 -5.90
C LYS A 38 -1.40 -7.49 -6.54
N ASN A 39 -1.40 -7.44 -7.87
CA ASN A 39 -0.95 -6.28 -8.66
C ASN A 39 -2.10 -5.42 -9.21
N HIS A 40 -3.36 -5.82 -9.00
CA HIS A 40 -4.53 -5.02 -9.40
C HIS A 40 -5.51 -4.86 -8.23
N GLU A 41 -6.10 -3.68 -8.10
CA GLU A 41 -7.29 -3.45 -7.27
C GLU A 41 -8.55 -3.57 -8.13
N TYR A 42 -9.56 -4.32 -7.65
CA TYR A 42 -10.77 -4.63 -8.42
C TYR A 42 -11.99 -3.91 -7.86
N ARG A 43 -12.80 -3.26 -8.71
CA ARG A 43 -14.03 -2.58 -8.30
C ARG A 43 -15.19 -2.83 -9.25
N GLY A 44 -16.40 -2.84 -8.70
CA GLY A 44 -17.65 -2.92 -9.48
C GLY A 44 -18.01 -1.62 -10.21
N TYR A 45 -17.31 -0.52 -9.94
CA TYR A 45 -17.55 0.80 -10.51
C TYR A 45 -16.28 1.41 -11.09
N LEU A 46 -16.46 2.28 -12.09
CA LEU A 46 -15.38 3.04 -12.70
C LEU A 46 -15.01 4.23 -11.79
N LEU A 47 -13.72 4.42 -11.56
CA LEU A 47 -13.19 5.60 -10.89
C LEU A 47 -13.17 6.78 -11.87
N PRO A 48 -13.34 8.03 -11.40
CA PRO A 48 -13.15 9.21 -12.24
C PRO A 48 -11.79 9.16 -12.93
N SER A 49 -11.73 9.56 -14.21
CA SER A 49 -10.51 9.51 -15.03
C SER A 49 -9.35 10.35 -14.48
N SER A 50 -9.65 11.33 -13.64
CA SER A 50 -8.67 12.15 -12.94
C SER A 50 -7.96 11.43 -11.80
N VAL A 51 -8.50 10.32 -11.29
CA VAL A 51 -7.91 9.60 -10.17
C VAL A 51 -6.59 8.95 -10.58
N ARG A 52 -5.52 9.29 -9.87
CA ARG A 52 -4.18 8.73 -10.04
C ARG A 52 -3.71 7.95 -8.82
N ARG A 53 -4.24 8.26 -7.64
CA ARG A 53 -3.73 7.76 -6.37
C ARG A 53 -4.83 7.32 -5.41
N LEU A 54 -4.58 6.19 -4.76
CA LEU A 54 -5.44 5.57 -3.76
C LEU A 54 -4.75 5.64 -2.41
N TRP A 55 -5.34 6.36 -1.46
CA TRP A 55 -4.98 6.31 -0.04
C TRP A 55 -5.78 5.19 0.62
N LEU A 56 -5.08 4.13 0.98
CA LEU A 56 -5.68 2.87 1.39
C LEU A 56 -5.88 2.85 2.91
N TYR A 57 -7.14 2.95 3.31
CA TYR A 57 -7.58 2.65 4.67
C TYR A 57 -7.78 1.14 4.80
N THR A 58 -6.95 0.48 5.60
CA THR A 58 -7.14 -0.94 5.88
C THR A 58 -8.20 -1.09 6.96
N THR A 59 -9.23 -1.91 6.70
CA THR A 59 -10.35 -2.11 7.63
C THR A 59 -9.92 -2.85 8.90
N ALA A 60 -10.87 -3.06 9.83
CA ALA A 60 -10.63 -3.83 11.04
C ALA A 60 -9.99 -5.20 10.73
N PRO A 61 -9.08 -5.69 11.60
CA PRO A 61 -8.68 -5.11 12.89
C PRO A 61 -7.61 -4.00 12.79
N ILE A 62 -7.14 -3.66 11.59
CA ILE A 62 -6.00 -2.75 11.39
C ILE A 62 -6.41 -1.27 11.51
N SER A 63 -7.57 -0.90 10.96
CA SER A 63 -8.27 0.38 11.14
C SER A 63 -7.40 1.65 11.00
N ARG A 64 -6.56 1.71 9.96
CA ARG A 64 -5.68 2.87 9.69
C ARG A 64 -5.36 3.04 8.21
N ILE A 65 -4.99 4.26 7.84
CA ILE A 65 -4.40 4.58 6.54
C ILE A 65 -2.90 4.33 6.66
N GLU A 66 -2.36 3.42 5.85
CA GLU A 66 -0.95 3.03 5.90
C GLU A 66 -0.27 3.08 4.53
N TYR A 67 -1.03 2.87 3.45
CA TYR A 67 -0.47 2.78 2.11
C TYR A 67 -1.08 3.80 1.17
N VAL A 68 -0.28 4.25 0.21
CA VAL A 68 -0.74 5.01 -0.96
C VAL A 68 -0.36 4.20 -2.19
N ALA A 69 -1.27 3.98 -3.12
CA ALA A 69 -0.99 3.32 -4.38
C ALA A 69 -1.15 4.31 -5.54
N ARG A 70 -0.21 4.34 -6.49
CA ARG A 70 -0.41 4.98 -7.80
C ARG A 70 -0.95 3.93 -8.74
N ILE A 71 -2.00 4.28 -9.48
CA ILE A 71 -2.74 3.32 -10.28
C ILE A 71 -2.79 3.68 -11.76
N SER A 72 -3.04 2.66 -12.59
CA SER A 72 -3.41 2.84 -13.99
C SER A 72 -4.82 3.41 -14.15
N ARG A 73 -5.23 3.64 -15.41
CA ARG A 73 -6.65 3.74 -15.77
C ARG A 73 -7.38 2.43 -15.42
N GLY A 74 -8.70 2.49 -15.33
CA GLY A 74 -9.52 1.28 -15.21
C GLY A 74 -9.42 0.42 -16.47
N LYS A 75 -9.05 -0.85 -16.28
CA LYS A 75 -9.00 -1.90 -17.31
C LYS A 75 -10.24 -2.77 -17.21
N THR A 76 -10.70 -3.28 -18.35
CA THR A 76 -11.82 -4.21 -18.48
C THR A 76 -11.30 -5.63 -18.72
N ARG A 77 -12.21 -6.60 -18.83
CA ARG A 77 -11.87 -8.01 -19.04
C ARG A 77 -11.10 -8.16 -20.36
N GLY A 78 -10.01 -8.93 -20.32
CA GLY A 78 -9.11 -9.11 -21.47
C GLY A 78 -7.97 -8.08 -21.55
N GLU A 79 -8.03 -6.96 -20.81
CA GLU A 79 -6.96 -5.95 -20.78
C GLU A 79 -5.94 -6.19 -19.63
N VAL A 80 -6.24 -7.09 -18.69
CA VAL A 80 -5.35 -7.42 -17.57
C VAL A 80 -4.37 -8.51 -18.00
N ALA A 81 -3.06 -8.32 -17.79
CA ALA A 81 -2.06 -9.32 -18.12
C ALA A 81 -2.13 -10.53 -17.16
N GLU A 82 -1.96 -11.74 -17.70
CA GLU A 82 -1.87 -12.99 -16.93
C GLU A 82 -0.43 -13.23 -16.43
N ASP A 83 0.07 -12.29 -15.64
CA ASP A 83 1.44 -12.27 -15.11
C ASP A 83 1.57 -12.92 -13.71
N GLY A 84 0.57 -13.71 -13.30
CA GLY A 84 0.53 -14.37 -11.99
C GLY A 84 -0.06 -13.52 -10.86
N GLY A 85 -0.52 -12.30 -11.14
CA GLY A 85 -1.22 -11.47 -10.16
C GLY A 85 -2.50 -12.11 -9.61
N ILE A 86 -2.67 -12.12 -8.28
CA ILE A 86 -3.84 -12.71 -7.62
C ILE A 86 -5.14 -12.10 -8.15
N GLY A 87 -5.93 -12.95 -8.80
CA GLY A 87 -7.27 -12.66 -9.31
C GLY A 87 -7.31 -12.18 -10.76
N ASN A 88 -6.18 -12.09 -11.47
CA ASN A 88 -6.14 -11.66 -12.88
C ASN A 88 -6.94 -12.63 -13.77
N ALA A 89 -6.59 -13.93 -13.74
CA ALA A 89 -7.30 -14.98 -14.46
C ALA A 89 -8.80 -15.00 -14.17
N ASP A 90 -9.19 -14.90 -12.89
CA ASP A 90 -10.61 -14.86 -12.51
C ASP A 90 -11.33 -13.62 -13.04
N PHE A 91 -10.67 -12.47 -13.04
CA PHE A 91 -11.24 -11.23 -13.54
C PHE A 91 -11.47 -11.31 -15.05
N ASN A 92 -10.46 -11.75 -15.80
CA ASN A 92 -10.53 -11.90 -17.24
C ASN A 92 -11.54 -12.97 -17.68
N ALA A 93 -11.61 -14.09 -16.96
CA ALA A 93 -12.63 -15.12 -17.17
C ALA A 93 -14.05 -14.70 -16.74
N GLY A 94 -14.22 -13.49 -16.21
CA GLY A 94 -15.52 -12.98 -15.77
C GLY A 94 -16.07 -13.62 -14.49
N ARG A 95 -15.24 -14.35 -13.74
CA ARG A 95 -15.59 -15.01 -12.46
C ARG A 95 -15.64 -14.04 -11.28
N LYS A 96 -15.24 -12.78 -11.47
CA LYS A 96 -15.37 -11.72 -10.44
C LYS A 96 -16.58 -10.84 -10.72
N VAL A 97 -17.26 -10.44 -9.64
CA VAL A 97 -18.33 -9.41 -9.65
C VAL A 97 -17.80 -8.02 -10.02
N SER A 98 -16.49 -7.81 -9.93
CA SER A 98 -15.85 -6.54 -10.29
C SER A 98 -15.83 -6.35 -11.80
N LYS A 99 -16.01 -5.11 -12.23
CA LYS A 99 -16.08 -4.73 -13.66
C LYS A 99 -14.80 -4.04 -14.14
N TYR A 100 -14.03 -3.47 -13.22
CA TYR A 100 -12.82 -2.72 -13.52
C TYR A 100 -11.65 -3.18 -12.65
N ALA A 101 -10.47 -3.21 -13.26
CA ALA A 101 -9.19 -3.50 -12.61
C ALA A 101 -8.26 -2.29 -12.71
N TYR A 102 -7.61 -1.93 -11.61
CA TYR A 102 -6.65 -0.83 -11.56
C TYR A 102 -5.28 -1.40 -11.19
N GLU A 103 -4.35 -1.38 -12.13
CA GLU A 103 -2.98 -1.84 -11.90
C GLU A 103 -2.32 -0.97 -10.85
N ILE A 104 -1.63 -1.58 -9.90
CA ILE A 104 -0.88 -0.93 -8.85
C ILE A 104 0.54 -0.71 -9.39
N LEU A 105 0.78 0.50 -9.88
CA LEU A 105 2.03 0.88 -10.54
C LEU A 105 3.14 1.14 -9.52
N GLU A 106 2.80 1.79 -8.41
CA GLU A 106 3.70 2.06 -7.29
C GLU A 106 2.91 1.97 -5.98
N LEU A 107 3.55 1.49 -4.92
CA LEU A 107 3.00 1.47 -3.57
C LEU A 107 3.95 2.20 -2.64
N TRP A 108 3.46 3.17 -1.88
CA TRP A 108 4.19 3.83 -0.79
C TRP A 108 3.59 3.40 0.54
N LYS A 109 4.43 3.28 1.56
CA LYS A 109 3.99 3.21 2.95
C LYS A 109 4.23 4.56 3.62
N LEU A 110 3.25 4.99 4.40
CA LEU A 110 3.38 6.19 5.23
C LEU A 110 4.42 5.94 6.32
N ARG A 111 5.21 6.97 6.64
CA ARG A 111 6.15 6.91 7.77
C ARG A 111 5.40 6.69 9.08
N GLU A 112 4.30 7.41 9.23
CA GLU A 112 3.39 7.32 10.37
C GLU A 112 2.00 6.93 9.85
N PRO A 113 1.51 5.71 10.16
CA PRO A 113 0.15 5.32 9.86
C PRO A 113 -0.86 6.22 10.57
N ILE A 114 -1.97 6.54 9.91
CA ILE A 114 -3.01 7.42 10.46
C ILE A 114 -4.18 6.54 10.90
N SER A 115 -4.40 6.40 12.22
CA SER A 115 -5.53 5.65 12.76
C SER A 115 -6.88 6.26 12.33
N LEU A 116 -7.95 5.48 12.33
CA LEU A 116 -9.29 5.99 12.04
C LEU A 116 -9.65 7.18 12.96
N ALA A 117 -9.35 7.07 14.25
CA ALA A 117 -9.61 8.14 15.22
C ALA A 117 -8.86 9.43 14.87
N SER A 118 -7.57 9.32 14.52
CA SER A 118 -6.76 10.47 14.10
C SER A 118 -7.22 11.07 12.76
N ALA A 119 -7.65 10.22 11.82
CA ALA A 119 -8.20 10.68 10.55
C ALA A 119 -9.53 11.42 10.75
N ILE A 120 -10.36 11.01 11.71
CA ILE A 120 -11.60 11.69 12.06
C ILE A 120 -11.32 13.02 12.77
N SER A 121 -10.46 13.02 13.79
CA SER A 121 -10.13 14.24 14.54
C SER A 121 -9.44 15.29 13.66
N SER A 122 -8.63 14.87 12.69
CA SER A 122 -7.99 15.75 11.70
C SER A 122 -8.92 16.19 10.56
N GLY A 123 -10.17 15.73 10.54
CA GLY A 123 -11.14 16.03 9.49
C GLY A 123 -10.83 15.39 8.13
N PHE A 124 -9.99 14.36 8.10
CA PHE A 124 -9.66 13.63 6.86
C PHE A 124 -10.74 12.63 6.46
N LEU A 125 -11.41 12.04 7.44
CA LEU A 125 -12.51 11.10 7.25
C LEU A 125 -13.66 11.46 8.19
N LYS A 126 -14.89 11.15 7.79
CA LYS A 126 -16.04 11.14 8.70
C LYS A 126 -16.28 9.77 9.34
N GLY A 127 -15.55 8.77 8.86
CA GLY A 127 -15.68 7.35 9.16
C GLY A 127 -14.98 6.53 8.06
N PRO A 128 -14.99 5.19 8.17
CA PRO A 128 -14.45 4.31 7.13
C PRO A 128 -15.10 4.58 5.75
N PRO A 129 -14.33 4.78 4.67
CA PRO A 129 -14.90 4.96 3.34
C PRO A 129 -15.73 3.74 2.89
N GLN A 130 -17.00 3.93 2.56
CA GLN A 130 -17.85 2.85 2.03
C GLN A 130 -17.60 2.59 0.53
N LYS A 131 -17.44 3.66 -0.24
CA LYS A 131 -17.05 3.63 -1.65
C LYS A 131 -15.62 4.17 -1.79
N TYR A 132 -15.51 5.48 -1.91
CA TYR A 132 -14.30 6.28 -1.74
C TYR A 132 -14.72 7.70 -1.37
N CYS A 133 -13.79 8.50 -0.85
CA CYS A 133 -13.95 9.96 -0.76
C CYS A 133 -12.70 10.65 -1.31
N TRP A 134 -12.81 11.91 -1.73
CA TRP A 134 -11.63 12.66 -2.17
C TRP A 134 -10.71 12.94 -0.99
N ALA A 135 -9.40 12.71 -1.18
CA ALA A 135 -8.42 12.96 -0.16
C ALA A 135 -8.30 14.49 0.09
N PRO A 136 -8.32 14.95 1.34
CA PRO A 136 -7.98 16.33 1.67
C PRO A 136 -6.57 16.69 1.19
N VAL A 137 -6.36 17.93 0.75
CA VAL A 137 -5.00 18.38 0.35
C VAL A 137 -4.02 18.29 1.53
N ALA A 138 -4.49 18.55 2.76
CA ALA A 138 -3.67 18.43 3.96
C ALA A 138 -3.13 17.01 4.20
N LEU A 139 -3.85 15.98 3.75
CA LEU A 139 -3.39 14.59 3.85
C LEU A 139 -2.18 14.33 2.93
N LEU A 140 -2.10 15.00 1.78
CA LEU A 140 -1.06 14.76 0.79
C LEU A 140 0.35 15.06 1.32
N ALA A 141 0.47 16.00 2.27
CA ALA A 141 1.73 16.33 2.92
C ALA A 141 2.31 15.17 3.77
N LYS A 142 1.51 14.14 4.08
CA LYS A 142 1.94 12.98 4.88
C LYS A 142 2.63 11.88 4.05
N LYS A 143 2.59 11.97 2.71
CA LYS A 143 3.16 10.94 1.83
C LYS A 143 4.69 10.90 1.94
N SER A 144 5.28 9.70 2.02
CA SER A 144 6.73 9.53 1.91
C SER A 144 7.21 9.81 0.48
N LYS A 145 8.45 10.31 0.33
CA LYS A 145 9.01 10.66 -0.98
C LYS A 145 9.42 9.44 -1.83
N LYS A 146 9.69 8.27 -1.23
CA LYS A 146 10.20 7.08 -1.92
C LYS A 146 9.17 5.93 -1.92
N PRO A 147 8.85 5.32 -3.09
CA PRO A 147 7.96 4.15 -3.17
C PRO A 147 8.64 2.90 -2.60
N LEU A 148 7.82 1.96 -2.12
CA LEU A 148 8.25 0.61 -1.71
C LEU A 148 8.45 -0.33 -2.91
N LEU A 149 7.81 -0.05 -4.05
CA LEU A 149 7.85 -0.90 -5.23
C LEU A 149 8.73 -0.29 -6.32
N LYS A 150 10.03 -0.59 -6.25
CA LYS A 150 10.92 -0.75 -7.39
C LYS A 150 12.20 -1.44 -6.92
N GLY A 151 12.25 -2.77 -7.04
CA GLY A 151 13.49 -3.56 -7.14
C GLY A 151 14.52 -3.49 -6.00
N GLU A 152 14.30 -2.73 -4.94
CA GLU A 152 15.22 -2.62 -3.81
C GLU A 152 14.68 -3.49 -2.67
N ILE A 153 15.34 -4.61 -2.43
CA ILE A 153 15.11 -5.45 -1.26
C ILE A 153 15.50 -4.58 -0.04
N ASP A 154 14.53 -4.21 0.79
CA ASP A 154 14.77 -3.57 2.09
C ASP A 154 15.43 -4.60 3.03
N LEU A 155 16.75 -4.77 2.86
CA LEU A 155 17.58 -5.69 3.63
C LEU A 155 17.61 -5.31 5.13
N ASP A 156 17.31 -4.06 5.51
CA ASP A 156 17.29 -3.62 6.90
C ASP A 156 16.16 -4.27 7.70
N ARG A 157 15.02 -4.59 7.07
CA ARG A 157 13.92 -5.33 7.74
C ARG A 157 14.13 -6.83 7.77
N THR A 158 14.83 -7.40 6.79
CA THR A 158 15.17 -8.83 6.79
C THR A 158 16.25 -9.14 7.83
N CYS A 159 17.21 -8.23 8.06
CA CYS A 159 18.26 -8.40 9.08
C CYS A 159 17.71 -8.48 10.52
N LEU A 160 16.60 -7.79 10.82
CA LEU A 160 15.95 -7.88 12.14
C LEU A 160 15.29 -9.23 12.39
N ALA A 161 14.84 -9.93 11.35
CA ALA A 161 14.34 -11.31 11.47
C ALA A 161 15.51 -12.32 11.61
N ILE A 162 16.66 -12.05 11.00
CA ILE A 162 17.83 -12.94 11.04
C ILE A 162 18.52 -12.91 12.42
N ARG A 163 18.45 -11.79 13.17
CA ARG A 163 19.07 -11.68 14.50
C ARG A 163 18.43 -12.56 15.60
N ARG A 164 17.34 -13.28 15.30
CA ARG A 164 16.64 -14.15 16.28
C ARG A 164 16.71 -15.64 15.97
N VAL A 165 17.35 -16.04 14.86
CA VAL A 165 17.59 -17.45 14.53
C VAL A 165 19.09 -17.71 14.69
N GLN A 166 19.56 -17.63 15.94
CA GLN A 166 20.84 -18.21 16.33
C GLN A 166 20.54 -19.64 16.80
N LEU A 167 20.94 -20.61 15.99
CA LEU A 167 21.26 -22.01 16.27
C LEU A 167 20.71 -22.92 15.16
N GLY A 168 21.60 -23.27 14.23
CA GLY A 168 21.47 -24.48 13.41
C GLY A 168 20.74 -24.29 12.07
N GLU A 169 21.55 -24.10 11.04
CA GLU A 169 21.27 -24.32 9.60
C GLU A 169 19.91 -23.88 9.05
N VAL A 170 19.91 -22.89 8.15
CA VAL A 170 18.80 -22.75 7.21
C VAL A 170 19.26 -22.50 5.78
N LYS A 171 19.03 -23.49 4.92
CA LYS A 171 19.06 -23.34 3.47
C LYS A 171 17.68 -22.84 3.03
N TYR A 172 17.62 -21.74 2.26
CA TYR A 172 16.39 -21.31 1.62
C TYR A 172 16.54 -21.23 0.11
N LEU A 173 15.55 -21.79 -0.58
CA LEU A 173 15.40 -21.77 -2.02
C LEU A 173 14.74 -20.44 -2.42
N ILE A 174 15.47 -19.57 -3.12
CA ILE A 174 14.94 -18.35 -3.71
C ILE A 174 14.88 -18.59 -5.22
N SER A 175 13.67 -18.87 -5.73
CA SER A 175 13.27 -18.75 -7.15
C SER A 175 14.34 -19.07 -8.21
N SER A 176 14.33 -20.31 -8.73
CA SER A 176 14.96 -20.92 -9.93
C SER A 176 16.24 -20.37 -10.63
N ARG A 177 16.85 -19.24 -10.26
CA ARG A 177 18.05 -18.69 -10.93
C ARG A 177 19.03 -17.89 -10.05
N LEU A 178 18.91 -17.88 -8.72
CA LEU A 178 19.91 -17.18 -7.89
C LEU A 178 20.23 -17.94 -6.61
N TRP A 179 21.45 -18.46 -6.51
CA TRP A 179 22.02 -18.98 -5.27
C TRP A 179 22.91 -17.89 -4.67
N VAL A 180 22.60 -17.44 -3.45
CA VAL A 180 23.48 -16.55 -2.68
C VAL A 180 24.10 -17.37 -1.57
N ARG A 181 25.42 -17.56 -1.60
CA ARG A 181 26.17 -18.22 -0.54
C ARG A 181 26.66 -17.15 0.42
N ILE A 182 26.09 -17.08 1.62
CA ILE A 182 26.57 -16.18 2.69
C ILE A 182 27.52 -17.00 3.56
N VAL A 183 28.81 -16.67 3.53
CA VAL A 183 29.82 -17.26 4.41
C VAL A 183 30.10 -16.28 5.54
N SER A 184 29.77 -16.64 6.77
CA SER A 184 30.19 -15.89 7.95
C SER A 184 31.64 -16.27 8.26
N ARG A 185 32.59 -15.34 8.13
CA ARG A 185 33.91 -15.49 8.76
C ARG A 185 33.82 -15.01 10.20
N GLU A 186 34.28 -15.83 11.13
CA GLU A 186 34.39 -15.43 12.53
C GLU A 186 35.31 -14.22 12.68
N ALA A 187 34.91 -13.36 13.61
CA ALA A 187 35.41 -12.02 13.79
C ALA A 187 36.85 -12.00 14.32
N GLY A 188 37.71 -11.36 13.54
CA GLY A 188 38.98 -10.81 14.00
C GLY A 188 39.18 -9.48 13.30
N ASP A 189 38.89 -8.41 14.04
CA ASP A 189 39.20 -7.01 13.73
C ASP A 189 38.22 -6.18 12.88
N LEU A 190 38.08 -4.92 13.29
CA LEU A 190 37.11 -3.92 12.85
C LEU A 190 37.28 -3.55 11.36
N GLY A 191 36.29 -3.86 10.52
CA GLY A 191 36.15 -3.19 9.21
C GLY A 191 35.40 -3.97 8.14
N SER A 192 34.22 -3.47 7.77
CA SER A 192 33.48 -3.73 6.52
C SER A 192 33.09 -5.18 6.17
N VAL A 193 31.78 -5.46 6.18
CA VAL A 193 31.19 -6.62 5.49
C VAL A 193 31.13 -6.30 4.00
N GLY A 194 32.03 -6.88 3.20
CA GLY A 194 32.00 -6.79 1.74
C GLY A 194 31.05 -7.82 1.14
N LEU A 195 30.10 -7.38 0.32
CA LEU A 195 29.28 -8.23 -0.54
C LEU A 195 30.00 -8.36 -1.90
N TYR A 196 30.34 -9.57 -2.32
CA TYR A 196 30.87 -9.83 -3.65
C TYR A 196 29.88 -10.71 -4.43
N LEU A 197 29.58 -10.27 -5.65
CA LEU A 197 28.94 -11.09 -6.69
C LEU A 197 30.07 -11.78 -7.47
N GLU A 198 30.13 -13.10 -7.45
CA GLU A 198 30.88 -13.83 -8.47
C GLU A 198 29.96 -14.01 -9.69
N HIS A 199 30.50 -13.70 -10.87
CA HIS A 199 29.84 -13.81 -12.18
C HIS A 199 29.96 -15.23 -12.74
#